data_AF-A0AAD9PLY9-F1
#
_entry.id   AF-A0AAD9PLY9-F1
#
_cell.length_a   1.000
_cell.length_b   1.000
_cell.length_c   1.000
_cell.angle_alpha   90.00
_cell.angle_beta   90.00
_cell.angle_gamma   90.00
#
_symmetry.space_group_name_H-M   'P 1'
#
loop_
_entity.id
_entity.type
_entity.pdbx_description
1 polymer ?
#
loop_
_entity_poly.entity_id
_entity_poly.type
_entity_poly.pdbx_seq_one_letter_code
_entity_poly.pdbx_strand_id
1 'polypeptide(L)'
;MEGSKSESVESQKAKYCDMSKTHSQLQTQQNECEMVLDELQRLDESATIYKTTGPILSTQSKSDAVATITKRLEYIKAQLSTVEQQLQKLAQQMNLS
;
A
#
# COMPACT_ATOMS: atom_id res chain seq x y z
N MET A 1 21.36 17.86 29.39
CA MET A 1 20.33 16.80 29.48
C MET A 1 19.03 17.16 28.75
N GLU A 2 18.66 18.43 28.57
CA GLU A 2 17.46 18.82 27.79
C GLU A 2 17.60 18.61 26.27
N GLY A 3 18.81 18.78 25.71
CA GLY A 3 19.06 18.58 24.27
C GLY A 3 18.75 17.16 23.75
N SER A 4 19.13 16.12 24.48
CA SER A 4 18.92 14.72 24.04
C SER A 4 17.45 14.28 24.06
N LYS A 5 16.60 14.90 24.88
CA LYS A 5 15.15 14.65 24.83
C LYS A 5 14.52 15.29 23.59
N SER A 6 14.92 16.51 23.24
CA SER A 6 14.42 17.22 22.06
C SER A 6 14.76 16.50 20.76
N GLU A 7 15.98 15.98 20.62
CA GLU A 7 16.39 15.20 19.45
C GLU A 7 15.58 13.90 19.30
N SER A 8 15.24 13.23 20.41
CA SER A 8 14.43 12.01 20.39
C SER A 8 12.98 12.26 19.95
N VAL A 9 12.39 13.39 20.36
CA VAL A 9 11.01 13.75 19.97
C VAL A 9 10.95 14.10 18.48
N GLU A 10 11.94 14.84 17.99
CA GLU A 10 11.98 15.22 16.58
C GLU A 10 12.19 14.00 15.67
N SER A 11 13.01 13.03 16.11
CA SER A 11 13.18 11.75 15.43
C SER A 11 11.87 10.94 15.35
N GLN A 12 11.08 10.92 16.44
CA GLN A 12 9.78 10.24 16.46
C GLN A 12 8.78 10.91 15.50
N LYS A 13 8.73 12.25 15.46
CA LYS A 13 7.89 12.99 14.50
C LYS A 13 8.29 12.70 13.04
N ALA A 14 9.58 12.69 12.75
CA ALA A 14 10.08 12.38 11.40
C ALA A 14 9.63 10.98 10.97
N LYS A 15 9.79 9.99 11.85
CA LYS A 15 9.33 8.62 11.62
C LYS A 15 7.82 8.53 11.40
N TYR A 16 7.04 9.25 12.19
CA TYR A 16 5.57 9.29 12.04
C TYR A 16 5.18 9.87 10.68
N CYS A 17 5.82 10.96 10.26
CA CYS A 17 5.59 11.59 8.97
C CYS A 17 5.88 10.63 7.81
N ASP A 18 7.02 9.93 7.85
CA ASP A 18 7.39 9.01 6.77
C ASP A 18 6.50 7.77 6.71
N MET A 19 6.07 7.26 7.86
CA MET A 19 5.09 6.17 7.92
C MET A 19 3.72 6.60 7.43
N SER A 20 3.30 7.84 7.72
CA SER A 20 2.04 8.42 7.21
C SER A 20 2.07 8.55 5.68
N LYS A 21 3.18 9.02 5.10
CA LYS A 21 3.35 9.02 3.63
C LYS A 21 3.25 7.62 3.04
N THR A 22 3.90 6.65 3.68
CA THR A 22 3.86 5.24 3.25
C THR A 22 2.44 4.67 3.31
N HIS A 23 1.70 4.97 4.38
CA HIS A 23 0.29 4.58 4.53
C HIS A 23 -0.56 5.15 3.39
N SER A 24 -0.48 6.45 3.13
CA SER A 24 -1.21 7.10 2.04
C SER A 24 -0.87 6.49 0.67
N GLN A 25 0.41 6.18 0.41
CA GLN A 25 0.83 5.54 -0.84
C GLN A 25 0.24 4.13 -0.99
N LEU A 26 0.21 3.35 0.09
CA LEU A 26 -0.39 2.01 0.08
C LEU A 26 -1.91 2.06 -0.11
N GLN A 27 -2.59 3.05 0.47
CA GLN A 27 -4.03 3.27 0.25
C GLN A 27 -4.33 3.59 -1.22
N THR A 28 -3.55 4.45 -1.86
CA THR A 28 -3.70 4.72 -3.30
C THR A 28 -3.52 3.45 -4.11
N GLN A 29 -2.48 2.66 -3.84
CA GLN A 29 -2.26 1.39 -4.54
C GLN A 29 -3.37 0.37 -4.29
N GLN A 30 -3.95 0.34 -3.08
CA GLN A 30 -5.08 -0.52 -2.77
C GLN A 30 -6.27 -0.15 -3.65
N ASN A 31 -6.63 1.14 -3.69
CA ASN A 31 -7.75 1.63 -4.47
C ASN A 31 -7.57 1.34 -5.97
N GLU A 32 -6.37 1.58 -6.50
CA GLU A 32 -6.04 1.25 -7.89
C GLU A 32 -6.20 -0.25 -8.18
N CYS A 33 -5.73 -1.12 -7.28
CA CYS A 33 -5.89 -2.56 -7.45
C CYS A 33 -7.35 -3.01 -7.38
N GLU A 34 -8.14 -2.43 -6.47
CA GLU A 34 -9.58 -2.71 -6.36
C GLU A 34 -10.32 -2.27 -7.62
N MET A 35 -10.03 -1.07 -8.14
CA MET A 35 -10.61 -0.59 -9.40
C MET A 35 -10.26 -1.50 -10.59
N VAL A 36 -9.01 -1.95 -10.70
CA VAL A 36 -8.59 -2.88 -11.77
C VAL A 36 -9.28 -4.22 -11.62
N LEU A 37 -9.41 -4.76 -10.41
CA LEU A 37 -10.09 -6.02 -10.17
C LEU A 37 -11.56 -5.95 -10.58
N ASP A 38 -12.24 -4.87 -10.20
CA ASP A 38 -13.63 -4.62 -10.55
C ASP A 38 -13.81 -4.50 -12.07
N GLU A 39 -12.88 -3.84 -12.76
CA GLU A 39 -12.90 -3.74 -14.23
C GLU A 39 -12.67 -5.11 -14.89
N LEU A 40 -11.68 -5.87 -14.42
CA LEU A 40 -11.42 -7.22 -14.90
C LEU A 40 -12.66 -8.13 -14.74
N GLN A 41 -13.39 -8.00 -13.64
CA GLN A 41 -14.61 -8.78 -13.41
C GLN A 41 -15.70 -8.43 -14.42
N ARG A 42 -15.85 -7.16 -14.81
CA ARG A 42 -16.83 -6.69 -15.80
C ARG A 42 -16.51 -7.05 -17.24
N LEU A 43 -15.25 -7.32 -17.59
CA LEU A 43 -14.86 -7.68 -18.96
C LEU A 43 -15.50 -9.00 -19.40
N ASP A 44 -15.82 -9.11 -20.69
CA ASP A 44 -16.24 -10.39 -21.28
C ASP A 44 -15.13 -11.44 -21.23
N GLU A 45 -15.49 -12.72 -21.22
CA GLU A 45 -14.51 -13.83 -21.21
C GLU A 45 -13.62 -13.85 -22.45
N SER A 46 -14.09 -13.31 -23.57
CA SER A 46 -13.33 -13.19 -24.82
C SER A 46 -12.44 -11.94 -24.88
N ALA A 47 -12.41 -11.10 -23.84
CA ALA A 47 -11.61 -9.89 -23.83
C ALA A 47 -10.10 -10.19 -23.80
N THR A 48 -9.34 -9.53 -24.67
CA THR A 48 -7.88 -9.62 -24.67
C THR A 48 -7.29 -8.68 -23.63
N ILE A 49 -6.58 -9.22 -22.65
CA ILE A 49 -5.89 -8.44 -21.61
C ILE A 49 -4.40 -8.36 -21.93
N TYR A 50 -3.82 -7.18 -21.72
CA TYR A 50 -2.41 -6.93 -21.90
C TYR A 50 -1.76 -6.53 -20.58
N LYS A 51 -0.56 -7.04 -20.33
CA LYS A 51 0.28 -6.71 -19.19
C LYS A 51 1.57 -6.06 -19.67
N THR A 52 1.88 -4.89 -19.12
CA THR A 52 3.16 -4.22 -19.32
C THR A 52 4.17 -4.67 -18.27
N THR A 53 5.34 -5.14 -18.70
CA THR A 53 6.48 -5.45 -17.84
C THR A 53 7.73 -4.77 -18.40
N GLY A 54 8.15 -3.67 -17.77
CA GLY A 54 9.19 -2.80 -18.31
C GLY A 54 8.79 -2.26 -19.70
N PRO A 55 9.63 -2.36 -20.73
CA PRO A 55 9.29 -1.90 -22.09
C PRO A 55 8.43 -2.90 -22.88
N ILE A 56 8.07 -4.06 -22.31
CA ILE A 56 7.39 -5.16 -23.02
C ILE A 56 5.91 -5.16 -22.69
N LEU A 57 5.08 -5.36 -23.72
CA LEU A 57 3.65 -5.63 -23.61
C LEU A 57 3.37 -7.08 -24.02
N SER A 58 2.78 -7.87 -23.12
CA SER A 58 2.42 -9.28 -23.37
C SER A 58 0.94 -9.53 -23.12
N THR A 59 0.34 -10.45 -23.86
CA THR A 59 -1.03 -10.91 -23.58
C THR A 59 -1.09 -11.71 -22.28
N GLN A 60 -2.23 -11.66 -21.60
CA GLN A 60 -2.51 -12.42 -20.38
C GLN A 60 -3.97 -12.87 -20.38
N SER A 61 -4.26 -14.03 -19.78
CA SER A 61 -5.65 -14.48 -19.58
C SER A 61 -6.35 -13.66 -18.50
N LYS A 62 -7.69 -13.57 -18.56
CA LYS A 62 -8.50 -12.92 -17.52
C LYS A 62 -8.31 -13.56 -16.15
N SER A 63 -8.29 -14.89 -16.09
CA SER A 63 -8.08 -15.61 -14.83
C SER A 63 -6.72 -15.29 -14.19
N ASP A 64 -5.65 -15.25 -14.98
CA ASP A 64 -4.31 -14.94 -14.46
C ASP A 64 -4.19 -13.48 -14.03
N ALA A 65 -4.82 -12.56 -14.78
CA ALA A 65 -4.86 -11.15 -14.40
C ALA A 65 -5.58 -10.97 -13.06
N VAL A 66 -6.77 -11.57 -12.90
CA VAL A 66 -7.54 -11.55 -11.65
C VAL A 66 -6.73 -12.14 -10.49
N ALA A 67 -6.10 -13.30 -10.67
CA ALA A 67 -5.29 -13.93 -9.63
C ALA A 67 -4.10 -13.05 -9.22
N THR A 68 -3.45 -12.39 -10.19
CA THR A 68 -2.31 -11.50 -9.94
C THR A 68 -2.73 -10.27 -9.13
N ILE A 69 -3.83 -9.61 -9.53
CA ILE A 69 -4.33 -8.41 -8.85
C ILE A 69 -4.86 -8.76 -7.45
N THR A 70 -5.54 -9.90 -7.30
CA THR A 70 -6.04 -10.38 -6.00
C THR A 70 -4.89 -10.60 -5.02
N LYS A 71 -3.84 -11.32 -5.44
CA LYS A 71 -2.65 -11.56 -4.60
C LYS A 71 -1.93 -10.25 -4.25
N ARG A 72 -1.87 -9.29 -5.18
CA ARG A 72 -1.31 -7.96 -4.91
C ARG A 72 -2.14 -7.21 -3.87
N LEU A 73 -3.46 -7.27 -3.97
CA LEU A 73 -4.37 -6.62 -3.03
C LEU A 73 -4.24 -7.20 -1.62
N GLU A 74 -4.16 -8.53 -1.48
CA GLU A 74 -3.90 -9.21 -0.20
C GLU A 74 -2.60 -8.72 0.45
N TYR A 75 -1.53 -8.65 -0.33
CA TYR A 75 -0.24 -8.14 0.15
C TYR A 75 -0.34 -6.68 0.62
N ILE A 76 -0.96 -5.81 -0.17
CA ILE A 76 -1.14 -4.39 0.19
C ILE A 76 -1.96 -4.25 1.46
N LYS A 77 -3.05 -5.00 1.62
CA LYS A 77 -3.90 -5.00 2.83
C LYS A 77 -3.12 -5.43 4.07
N ALA A 78 -2.28 -6.46 3.97
CA ALA A 78 -1.43 -6.90 5.07
C ALA A 78 -0.38 -5.82 5.46
N GLN A 79 0.21 -5.14 4.47
CA GLN A 79 1.13 -4.04 4.71
C GLN A 79 0.45 -2.83 5.34
N LEU A 80 -0.75 -2.45 4.86
CA LEU A 80 -1.56 -1.38 5.45
C LEU A 80 -1.83 -1.63 6.92
N SER A 81 -2.33 -2.83 7.26
CA SER A 81 -2.58 -3.20 8.65
C SER A 81 -1.33 -3.10 9.52
N THR A 82 -0.17 -3.52 8.99
CA THR A 82 1.11 -3.40 9.69
C THR A 82 1.49 -1.93 9.93
N VAL A 83 1.38 -1.07 8.92
CA VAL A 83 1.71 0.36 9.03
C VAL A 83 0.75 1.06 9.99
N GLU A 84 -0.54 0.73 9.95
CA GLU A 84 -1.56 1.28 10.85
C GLU A 84 -1.26 0.95 12.32
N GLN A 85 -0.93 -0.30 12.63
CA GLN A 85 -0.54 -0.69 13.98
C GLN A 85 0.69 0.07 14.46
N GLN A 86 1.68 0.25 13.59
CA GLN A 86 2.89 0.99 13.94
C GLN A 86 2.62 2.49 14.12
N LEU A 87 1.75 3.10 13.30
CA LEU A 87 1.31 4.49 13.45
C LEU A 87 0.57 4.70 14.77
N GLN A 88 -0.36 3.81 15.12
CA GLN A 88 -1.08 3.85 16.39
C GLN A 88 -0.12 3.77 17.58
N LYS A 89 0.84 2.83 17.54
CA LYS A 89 1.86 2.69 18.58
C LYS A 89 2.70 3.95 18.74
N LEU A 90 3.12 4.56 17.63
CA LEU A 90 3.95 5.76 17.65
C LEU A 90 3.15 6.99 18.15
N ALA A 91 1.89 7.12 17.74
CA ALA A 91 0.99 8.17 18.24
C ALA A 91 0.76 8.05 19.75
N GLN A 92 0.56 6.83 20.28
CA GLN A 92 0.44 6.60 21.72
C GLN A 92 1.71 6.99 22.47
N GLN A 93 2.89 6.65 21.94
CA GLN A 93 4.17 7.02 22.55
C GLN A 93 4.36 8.55 22.61
N MET A 94 3.94 9.27 21.57
CA MET A 94 4.00 10.73 21.52
C MET A 94 2.99 11.41 22.46
N ASN A 95 1.83 10.79 22.72
CA ASN A 95 0.83 11.32 23.66
C ASN A 95 1.18 11.05 25.13
N LEU A 96 2.11 10.12 25.39
CA LEU A 96 2.57 9.73 26.73
C LEU A 96 3.89 10.41 27.15
N SER A 97 4.49 11.21 26.26
CA SER A 97 5.76 11.93 26.45
C SER A 97 5.58 13.42 26.66
#